data_AF-A0AAW5LQ03-F1
#
_entry.id   AF-A0AAW5LQ03-F1
#
_cell.length_a   1.000
_cell.length_b   1.000
_cell.length_c   1.000
_cell.angle_alpha   90.00
_cell.angle_beta   90.00
_cell.angle_gamma   90.00
#
_symmetry.space_group_name_H-M   'P 1'
#
loop_
_entity.id
_entity.type
_entity.pdbx_description
1 polymer ?
#
loop_
_entity_poly.entity_id
_entity_poly.type
_entity_poly.pdbx_seq_one_letter_code
_entity_poly.pdbx_strand_id
1 'polypeptide(L)'
;MNKISKTEKRTYMITIITMIINTLMLGLVLVRFFIKVPVSTAFNLKDGVFYYLMCFTIQSLLTVVFFIFVLSFLKNINEKDFFNSGNYNKIFYSSIIIMIYATLNTMKNNIGVDVTYKELLNTAPFTTVLLLNISLMMLNFLTIYNESKSIKKENDLTV
;
A
#
# COMPACT_ATOMS: atom_id res chain seq x y z
N MET A 1 10.76 29.32 -6.03
CA MET A 1 9.88 28.13 -6.21
C MET A 1 10.62 27.10 -7.05
N ASN A 2 11.08 25.99 -6.44
CA ASN A 2 11.65 24.88 -7.21
C ASN A 2 10.54 24.30 -8.11
N LYS A 3 10.77 24.32 -9.43
CA LYS A 3 9.84 23.69 -10.37
C LYS A 3 9.93 22.17 -10.18
N ILE A 4 8.86 21.55 -9.70
CA ILE A 4 8.70 20.09 -9.67
C ILE A 4 9.08 19.54 -11.04
N SER A 5 9.98 18.57 -11.08
CA SER A 5 10.45 17.98 -12.33
C SER A 5 9.29 17.26 -13.06
N LYS A 6 9.36 17.18 -14.39
CA LYS A 6 8.36 16.45 -15.18
C LYS A 6 8.25 14.97 -14.75
N THR A 7 9.34 14.38 -14.27
CA THR A 7 9.41 12.99 -13.80
C THR A 7 8.64 12.80 -12.50
N GLU A 8 8.82 13.69 -11.53
CA GLU A 8 8.13 13.66 -10.23
C GLU A 8 6.61 13.81 -10.39
N LYS A 9 6.15 14.74 -11.25
CA LYS A 9 4.72 14.90 -11.57
C LYS A 9 4.14 13.62 -12.18
N ARG A 10 4.90 12.93 -13.05
CA ARG A 10 4.48 11.66 -13.64
C ARG A 10 4.36 10.56 -12.59
N THR A 11 5.35 10.42 -11.69
CA THR A 11 5.31 9.41 -10.60
C THR A 11 4.11 9.63 -9.68
N TYR A 12 3.82 10.88 -9.33
CA TYR A 12 2.65 11.23 -8.52
C TYR A 12 1.32 10.85 -9.22
N MET A 13 1.17 11.20 -10.51
CA MET A 13 -0.01 10.85 -11.29
C MET A 13 -0.17 9.34 -11.47
N ILE A 14 0.91 8.61 -11.74
CA ILE A 14 0.90 7.14 -11.84
C ILE A 14 0.39 6.54 -10.52
N THR A 15 0.91 7.01 -9.38
CA THR A 15 0.50 6.51 -8.05
C THR A 15 -0.99 6.73 -7.79
N ILE A 16 -1.54 7.90 -8.16
CA ILE A 16 -2.98 8.18 -8.05
C ILE A 16 -3.79 7.23 -8.95
N ILE A 17 -3.40 7.08 -10.22
CA ILE A 17 -4.09 6.19 -11.16
C ILE A 17 -4.09 4.75 -10.63
N THR A 18 -2.95 4.27 -10.11
CA THR A 18 -2.87 2.93 -9.53
C THR A 18 -3.78 2.79 -8.30
N MET A 19 -3.86 3.81 -7.43
CA MET A 19 -4.78 3.81 -6.29
C MET A 19 -6.25 3.72 -6.74
N ILE A 20 -6.65 4.49 -7.76
CA ILE A 20 -8.02 4.45 -8.30
C ILE A 20 -8.33 3.07 -8.87
N ILE A 21 -7.44 2.52 -9.71
CA ILE A 21 -7.60 1.17 -10.29
C ILE A 21 -7.71 0.12 -9.19
N ASN A 22 -6.88 0.21 -8.14
CA ASN A 22 -6.91 -0.72 -7.00
C ASN A 22 -8.27 -0.69 -6.27
N THR A 23 -8.83 0.50 -6.05
CA THR A 23 -10.16 0.66 -5.43
C THR A 23 -11.28 0.13 -6.33
N LEU A 24 -11.20 0.37 -7.65
CA LEU A 24 -12.17 -0.17 -8.61
C LEU A 24 -12.11 -1.71 -8.65
N MET A 25 -10.92 -2.29 -8.61
CA MET A 25 -10.73 -3.74 -8.52
C MET A 25 -11.35 -4.34 -7.25
N LEU A 26 -11.20 -3.67 -6.10
CA LEU A 26 -11.89 -4.06 -4.87
C LEU A 26 -13.40 -4.13 -5.07
N GLY A 27 -14.00 -3.07 -5.62
CA GLY A 27 -15.43 -3.04 -5.91
C GLY A 27 -15.88 -4.18 -6.83
N LEU A 28 -15.14 -4.41 -7.93
CA LEU A 28 -15.43 -5.49 -8.87
C LEU A 28 -15.34 -6.89 -8.23
N VAL A 29 -14.33 -7.13 -7.38
CA VAL A 29 -14.18 -8.40 -6.67
C VAL A 29 -15.33 -8.62 -5.68
N LEU A 30 -15.70 -7.60 -4.90
CA LEU A 30 -16.81 -7.70 -3.96
C LEU A 30 -18.15 -7.96 -4.67
N VAL A 31 -18.42 -7.26 -5.78
CA VAL A 31 -19.63 -7.50 -6.59
C VAL A 31 -19.66 -8.94 -7.09
N ARG A 32 -18.56 -9.44 -7.67
CA ARG A 32 -18.47 -10.83 -8.14
C ARG A 32 -18.65 -11.85 -7.02
N PHE A 33 -18.13 -11.56 -5.83
CA PHE A 33 -18.30 -12.41 -4.66
C PHE A 33 -19.77 -12.49 -4.24
N PHE A 34 -20.46 -11.36 -4.05
CA PHE A 34 -21.85 -11.35 -3.60
C PHE A 34 -22.87 -11.82 -4.66
N ILE A 35 -22.51 -11.83 -5.96
CA ILE A 35 -23.31 -12.51 -6.99
C ILE A 35 -23.29 -14.03 -6.81
N LYS A 36 -22.15 -14.61 -6.40
CA LYS A 36 -21.98 -16.07 -6.29
C LYS A 36 -22.25 -16.62 -4.89
N VAL A 37 -22.06 -15.81 -3.86
CA VAL A 37 -22.11 -16.25 -2.47
C VAL A 37 -23.35 -15.65 -1.79
N PRO A 38 -24.28 -16.47 -1.28
CA PRO A 38 -25.42 -15.98 -0.52
C PRO A 38 -24.97 -15.15 0.68
N VAL A 39 -25.68 -14.05 0.94
CA VAL A 39 -25.41 -13.16 2.09
C VAL A 39 -25.46 -13.93 3.41
N SER A 40 -26.36 -14.90 3.54
CA SER A 40 -26.46 -15.77 4.72
C SER A 40 -25.19 -16.58 4.98
N THR A 41 -24.50 -17.04 3.93
CA THR A 41 -23.20 -17.73 4.04
C THR A 41 -22.08 -16.74 4.31
N ALA A 42 -22.04 -15.63 3.58
CA ALA A 42 -21.00 -14.62 3.69
C ALA A 42 -20.91 -13.99 5.11
N PHE A 43 -22.04 -13.88 5.80
CA PHE A 43 -22.13 -13.31 7.15
C PHE A 43 -22.41 -14.36 8.25
N ASN A 44 -22.16 -15.64 7.96
CA ASN A 44 -22.23 -16.67 8.98
C ASN A 44 -20.92 -16.72 9.80
N LEU A 45 -20.99 -16.33 11.07
CA LEU A 45 -19.84 -16.35 11.99
C LEU A 45 -19.31 -17.76 12.29
N LYS A 46 -20.10 -18.80 12.02
CA LYS A 46 -19.67 -20.20 12.14
C LYS A 46 -18.91 -20.69 10.92
N ASP A 47 -18.94 -19.94 9.82
CA ASP A 47 -18.29 -20.29 8.56
C ASP A 47 -16.97 -19.52 8.41
N GLY A 48 -15.92 -20.20 7.92
CA GLY A 48 -14.64 -19.60 7.59
C GLY A 48 -14.75 -18.50 6.52
N VAL A 49 -15.80 -18.53 5.69
CA VAL A 49 -16.04 -17.55 4.61
C VAL A 49 -16.11 -16.12 5.14
N PHE A 50 -16.75 -15.90 6.29
CA PHE A 50 -16.85 -14.56 6.89
C PHE A 50 -15.47 -14.00 7.26
N TYR A 51 -14.64 -14.79 7.95
CA TYR A 51 -13.30 -14.38 8.35
C TYR A 51 -12.38 -14.19 7.15
N TYR A 52 -12.55 -14.99 6.10
CA TYR A 52 -11.81 -14.86 4.84
C TYR A 52 -12.15 -13.56 4.11
N LEU A 53 -13.45 -13.22 4.02
CA LEU A 53 -13.93 -11.96 3.47
C LEU A 53 -13.46 -10.75 4.29
N MET A 54 -13.44 -10.87 5.61
CA MET A 54 -12.94 -9.82 6.49
C MET A 54 -11.44 -9.58 6.26
N CYS A 55 -10.63 -10.65 6.22
CA CYS A 55 -9.20 -10.54 5.92
C CYS A 55 -8.96 -9.87 4.55
N PHE A 56 -9.69 -10.31 3.52
CA PHE A 56 -9.63 -9.72 2.18
C PHE A 56 -9.94 -8.21 2.22
N THR A 57 -11.04 -7.83 2.85
CA THR A 57 -11.49 -6.43 2.92
C THR A 57 -10.48 -5.56 3.66
N ILE A 58 -10.00 -6.01 4.82
CA ILE A 58 -9.00 -5.27 5.61
C ILE A 58 -7.69 -5.12 4.81
N GLN A 59 -7.21 -6.19 4.16
CA GLN A 59 -6.02 -6.14 3.32
C GLN A 59 -6.17 -5.12 2.19
N SER A 60 -7.31 -5.10 1.49
CA SER A 60 -7.55 -4.11 0.43
C SER A 60 -7.61 -2.69 0.98
N LEU A 61 -8.24 -2.45 2.13
CA LEU A 61 -8.25 -1.13 2.76
C LEU A 61 -6.84 -0.68 3.19
N LEU A 62 -6.05 -1.58 3.75
CA LEU A 62 -4.65 -1.30 4.11
C LEU A 62 -3.83 -0.85 2.90
N THR A 63 -4.05 -1.44 1.71
CA THR A 63 -3.37 -0.95 0.49
C THR A 63 -3.75 0.48 0.14
N VAL A 64 -5.01 0.89 0.34
CA VAL A 64 -5.44 2.27 0.10
C VAL A 64 -4.77 3.23 1.10
N VAL A 65 -4.72 2.87 2.38
CA VAL A 65 -4.03 3.69 3.39
C VAL A 65 -2.53 3.81 3.07
N PHE A 66 -1.90 2.72 2.62
CA PHE A 66 -0.51 2.74 2.18
C PHE A 66 -0.28 3.69 1.00
N PHE A 67 -1.18 3.70 0.01
CA PHE A 67 -1.13 4.64 -1.11
C PHE A 67 -1.15 6.10 -0.65
N ILE A 68 -1.98 6.44 0.33
CA ILE A 68 -2.06 7.79 0.89
C ILE A 68 -0.71 8.21 1.48
N PHE A 69 -0.03 7.30 2.20
CA PHE A 69 1.29 7.56 2.75
C PHE A 69 2.36 7.73 1.67
N VAL A 70 2.34 6.89 0.63
CA VAL A 70 3.27 7.03 -0.51
C VAL A 70 3.07 8.36 -1.22
N LEU A 71 1.83 8.79 -1.46
CA LEU A 71 1.52 10.09 -2.07
C LEU A 71 2.00 11.26 -1.19
N SER A 72 1.80 11.17 0.12
CA SER A 72 2.31 12.18 1.05
C SER A 72 3.83 12.23 1.05
N PHE A 73 4.51 11.08 0.94
CA PHE A 73 5.97 11.01 0.90
C PHE A 73 6.53 11.59 -0.40
N LEU A 74 5.91 11.27 -1.54
CA LEU A 74 6.25 11.85 -2.84
C LEU A 74 6.09 13.38 -2.83
N LYS A 75 5.04 13.90 -2.19
CA LYS A 75 4.85 15.35 -2.05
C LYS A 75 6.02 16.00 -1.29
N ASN A 76 6.42 15.43 -0.16
CA ASN A 76 7.49 15.99 0.66
C ASN A 76 8.85 15.96 -0.06
N ILE A 77 9.12 14.90 -0.82
CA ILE A 77 10.30 14.81 -1.69
C ILE A 77 10.29 15.90 -2.77
N ASN A 78 9.14 16.14 -3.41
CA ASN A 78 9.01 17.17 -4.45
C ASN A 78 9.25 18.59 -3.90
N GLU A 79 8.92 18.82 -2.63
CA GLU A 79 9.17 20.08 -1.93
C GLU A 79 10.63 20.18 -1.43
N LYS A 80 11.46 19.15 -1.66
CA LYS A 80 12.81 18.97 -1.12
C LYS A 80 12.87 18.98 0.41
N ASP A 81 11.74 18.67 1.06
CA ASP A 81 11.60 18.61 2.51
C ASP A 81 11.92 17.18 3.01
N PHE A 82 13.16 16.76 2.74
CA PHE A 82 13.61 15.38 2.94
C PHE A 82 13.65 14.99 4.42
N PHE A 83 14.03 15.92 5.31
CA PHE A 83 14.28 15.69 6.74
C PHE A 83 13.11 16.05 7.66
N ASN A 84 11.91 16.22 7.11
CA ASN A 84 10.70 16.49 7.90
C ASN A 84 10.49 15.38 8.95
N SER A 85 10.33 15.75 10.23
CA SER A 85 10.10 14.79 11.32
C SER A 85 8.82 13.96 11.12
N GLY A 86 7.82 14.51 10.42
CA GLY A 86 6.62 13.79 10.01
C GLY A 86 6.87 12.70 8.95
N ASN A 87 8.00 12.73 8.23
CA ASN A 87 8.38 11.64 7.33
C ASN A 87 8.65 10.36 8.12
N TYR A 88 9.34 10.45 9.26
CA TYR A 88 9.61 9.29 10.12
C TYR A 88 8.31 8.56 10.49
N ASN A 89 7.31 9.29 10.99
CA ASN A 89 6.03 8.71 11.38
C ASN A 89 5.33 8.02 10.20
N LYS A 90 5.33 8.63 9.01
CA LYS A 90 4.72 8.04 7.81
C LYS A 90 5.42 6.74 7.41
N ILE A 91 6.75 6.71 7.48
CA ILE A 91 7.57 5.53 7.19
C ILE A 91 7.26 4.42 8.19
N PHE A 92 7.27 4.75 9.48
CA PHE A 92 6.96 3.83 10.55
C PHE A 92 5.57 3.22 10.38
N TYR A 93 4.54 4.04 10.19
CA TYR A 93 3.18 3.55 9.98
C TYR A 93 3.02 2.75 8.67
N SER A 94 3.71 3.16 7.59
CA SER A 94 3.80 2.37 6.36
C SER A 94 4.36 0.96 6.62
N SER A 95 5.42 0.85 7.41
CA SER A 95 5.99 -0.46 7.80
C SER A 95 5.02 -1.29 8.63
N ILE A 96 4.33 -0.68 9.60
CA ILE A 96 3.29 -1.36 10.40
C ILE A 96 2.15 -1.87 9.49
N ILE A 97 1.69 -1.07 8.52
CA ILE A 97 0.66 -1.48 7.56
C ILE A 97 1.12 -2.70 6.75
N ILE A 98 2.36 -2.70 6.26
CA ILE A 98 2.92 -3.84 5.51
C ILE A 98 2.98 -5.09 6.40
N MET A 99 3.40 -4.95 7.66
CA MET A 99 3.45 -6.07 8.61
C MET A 99 2.05 -6.65 8.88
N ILE A 100 1.05 -5.80 9.12
CA ILE A 100 -0.34 -6.23 9.31
C ILE A 100 -0.85 -6.91 8.03
N TYR A 101 -0.60 -6.33 6.86
CA TYR A 101 -0.99 -6.89 5.57
C TYR A 101 -0.41 -8.30 5.36
N ALA A 102 0.89 -8.48 5.62
CA ALA A 102 1.56 -9.76 5.49
C ALA A 102 1.03 -10.79 6.49
N THR A 103 0.79 -10.37 7.74
CA THR A 103 0.21 -11.22 8.79
C THR A 103 -1.18 -11.71 8.40
N LEU A 104 -2.05 -10.80 7.92
CA LEU A 104 -3.38 -11.15 7.42
C LEU A 104 -3.31 -12.10 6.22
N ASN A 105 -2.33 -11.93 5.33
CA ASN A 105 -2.15 -12.83 4.18
C ASN A 105 -1.85 -14.26 4.63
N THR A 106 -0.98 -14.41 5.63
CA THR A 106 -0.66 -15.71 6.24
C THR A 106 -1.87 -16.29 6.98
N MET A 107 -2.57 -15.48 7.79
CA MET A 107 -3.78 -15.92 8.51
C MET A 107 -4.85 -16.42 7.54
N LYS A 108 -5.11 -15.66 6.47
CA LYS A 108 -6.09 -15.97 5.43
C LYS A 108 -5.83 -17.33 4.78
N ASN A 109 -4.57 -17.68 4.50
CA ASN A 109 -4.21 -19.00 3.95
C ASN A 109 -4.53 -20.16 4.89
N ASN A 110 -4.57 -19.91 6.20
CA ASN A 110 -4.88 -20.91 7.23
C ASN A 110 -6.39 -21.04 7.53
N ILE A 111 -7.23 -20.17 6.96
CA ILE A 111 -8.69 -20.30 7.09
C ILE A 111 -9.17 -21.42 6.16
N GLY A 112 -9.79 -22.45 6.74
CA GLY A 112 -10.34 -23.60 6.02
C GLY A 112 -11.62 -23.26 5.25
N VAL A 113 -11.48 -22.61 4.10
CA VAL A 113 -12.58 -22.33 3.15
C VAL A 113 -12.40 -23.09 1.84
N ASP A 114 -13.51 -23.35 1.15
CA ASP A 114 -13.52 -23.96 -0.18
C ASP A 114 -12.70 -23.14 -1.20
N VAL A 115 -12.11 -23.85 -2.17
CA VAL A 115 -11.27 -23.26 -3.23
C VAL A 115 -12.00 -22.17 -3.99
N THR A 116 -13.32 -22.33 -4.21
CA THR A 116 -14.16 -21.35 -4.91
C THR A 116 -14.10 -19.97 -4.24
N TYR A 117 -14.17 -19.91 -2.91
CA TYR A 117 -14.09 -18.64 -2.17
C TYR A 117 -12.68 -18.06 -2.20
N LYS A 118 -11.64 -18.91 -2.19
CA LYS A 118 -10.25 -18.46 -2.29
C LYS A 118 -9.95 -17.78 -3.61
N GLU A 119 -10.48 -18.33 -4.70
CA GLU A 119 -10.36 -17.76 -6.05
C GLU A 119 -11.12 -16.44 -6.17
N LEU A 120 -12.35 -16.39 -5.64
CA LEU A 120 -13.16 -15.17 -5.69
C LEU A 120 -12.52 -14.02 -4.91
N LEU A 121 -11.95 -14.31 -3.74
CA LEU A 121 -11.33 -13.33 -2.85
C LEU A 121 -9.80 -13.40 -2.93
N ASN A 122 -9.25 -13.50 -4.14
CA ASN A 122 -7.80 -13.56 -4.36
C ASN A 122 -7.14 -12.20 -4.09
N THR A 123 -6.12 -12.18 -3.23
CA THR A 123 -5.34 -10.97 -2.89
C THR A 123 -4.12 -10.74 -3.77
N ALA A 124 -3.74 -11.70 -4.61
CA ALA A 124 -2.51 -11.59 -5.42
C ALA A 124 -2.41 -10.28 -6.23
N PRO A 125 -3.47 -9.77 -6.89
CA PRO A 125 -3.41 -8.48 -7.57
C PRO A 125 -3.08 -7.31 -6.63
N PHE A 126 -3.69 -7.29 -5.44
CA PHE A 126 -3.45 -6.26 -4.42
C PHE A 126 -2.03 -6.35 -3.85
N THR A 127 -1.52 -7.57 -3.63
CA THR A 127 -0.14 -7.80 -3.19
C THR A 127 0.87 -7.28 -4.21
N THR A 128 0.65 -7.57 -5.51
CA THR A 128 1.52 -7.07 -6.58
C THR A 128 1.55 -5.54 -6.61
N VAL A 129 0.37 -4.91 -6.48
CA VAL A 129 0.26 -3.44 -6.40
C VAL A 129 0.98 -2.90 -5.16
N LEU A 130 0.82 -3.54 -4.00
CA LEU A 130 1.53 -3.15 -2.77
C LEU A 130 3.05 -3.20 -2.96
N LEU A 131 3.59 -4.28 -3.53
CA LEU A 131 5.03 -4.47 -3.79
C LEU A 131 5.59 -3.41 -4.74
N LEU A 132 4.84 -3.04 -5.78
CA LEU A 132 5.22 -1.94 -6.68
C LEU A 132 5.39 -0.63 -5.90
N ASN A 133 4.47 -0.33 -4.99
CA ASN A 133 4.50 0.90 -4.20
C ASN A 133 5.60 0.87 -3.13
N ILE A 134 5.88 -0.29 -2.53
CA ILE A 134 7.04 -0.47 -1.65
C ILE A 134 8.32 -0.15 -2.42
N SER A 135 8.44 -0.65 -3.66
CA SER A 135 9.59 -0.37 -4.53
C SER A 135 9.74 1.13 -4.82
N LEU A 136 8.64 1.84 -5.10
CA LEU A 136 8.64 3.30 -5.26
C LEU A 136 9.09 4.03 -3.97
N MET A 137 8.63 3.57 -2.81
CA MET A 137 9.04 4.12 -1.53
C MET A 137 10.55 3.89 -1.27
N MET A 138 11.09 2.72 -1.66
CA MET A 138 12.53 2.43 -1.59
C MET A 138 13.37 3.33 -2.49
N LEU A 139 12.93 3.60 -3.72
CA LEU A 139 13.62 4.53 -4.61
C LEU A 139 13.67 5.94 -4.03
N ASN A 140 12.57 6.36 -3.42
CA ASN A 140 12.48 7.64 -2.72
C ASN A 140 13.43 7.72 -1.51
N PHE A 141 13.59 6.62 -0.75
CA PHE A 141 14.60 6.56 0.31
C PHE A 141 16.02 6.70 -0.20
N LEU A 142 16.32 6.09 -1.35
CA LEU A 142 17.64 6.21 -1.96
C LEU A 142 17.97 7.68 -2.32
N THR A 143 16.98 8.43 -2.82
CA THR A 143 17.12 9.87 -3.06
C THR A 143 17.42 10.63 -1.77
N ILE A 144 16.66 10.39 -0.69
CA ILE A 144 16.91 11.01 0.62
C ILE A 144 18.30 10.67 1.15
N TYR A 145 18.72 9.41 1.02
CA TYR A 145 20.04 8.96 1.44
C TYR A 145 21.17 9.69 0.69
N ASN A 146 21.03 9.85 -0.63
CA ASN A 146 22.01 10.57 -1.45
C ASN A 146 22.11 12.05 -1.04
N GLU A 147 20.98 12.72 -0.80
CA GLU A 147 20.96 14.11 -0.31
C GLU A 147 21.50 14.23 1.13
N SER A 148 21.25 13.24 1.98
CA SER A 148 21.86 13.19 3.32
C SER A 148 23.38 13.09 3.24
N LYS A 149 23.90 12.33 2.26
CA LYS A 149 25.33 12.16 2.05
C LYS A 149 25.99 13.39 1.44
N SER A 150 25.30 14.14 0.57
CA SER A 150 25.82 15.40 0.03
C SER A 150 25.97 16.45 1.13
N ILE A 151 24.95 16.63 1.98
CA ILE A 151 24.99 17.53 3.14
C ILE A 151 26.09 17.13 4.11
N LYS A 152 26.25 15.84 4.40
CA LYS A 152 27.34 15.37 5.26
C LYS A 152 28.71 15.73 4.68
N LYS A 153 28.93 15.56 3.38
CA LYS A 153 30.20 15.91 2.73
C LYS A 153 30.47 17.42 2.75
N GLU A 154 29.45 18.24 2.59
CA GLU A 154 29.57 19.70 2.64
C GLU A 154 29.90 20.19 4.06
N ASN A 155 29.27 19.57 5.07
CA ASN A 155 29.47 19.93 6.48
C ASN A 155 30.70 19.26 7.14
N ASP A 156 31.19 18.12 6.62
CA ASP A 156 32.46 17.51 7.07
C ASP A 156 33.68 18.36 6.69
N LEU A 157 33.54 19.32 5.75
CA LEU A 157 34.60 20.27 5.37
C LEU A 157 34.59 21.57 6.21
N THR A 158 33.61 21.74 7.10
CA THR A 158 33.42 22.96 7.91
C THR A 158 33.56 22.74 9.42
N VAL A 159 33.92 21.53 9.86
CA VAL A 159 34.28 21.21 11.25
C VAL A 159 35.80 21.08 11.41
#